data_AF-A0A9W9USQ1-F1
#
_entry.id   AF-A0A9W9USQ1-F1
#
_cell.length_a   1.000
_cell.length_b   1.000
_cell.length_c   1.000
_cell.angle_alpha   90.00
_cell.angle_beta   90.00
_cell.angle_gamma   90.00
#
_symmetry.space_group_name_H-M   'P 1'
#
loop_
_entity.id
_entity.type
_entity.pdbx_description
1 polymer ?
#
loop_
_entity_poly.entity_id
_entity_poly.type
_entity_poly.pdbx_seq_one_letter_code
_entity_poly.pdbx_strand_id
1 'polypeptide(L)'
;MNFAANLYKPGFFLRTPDDGGKLVSLLGASVMTRTNGKRHFEAYLINSDPRSIDPMPFPLQIPHEWESTDLLLVIFPLTILRIHVDQTLAALSGLILQVEAVERNVRDSSADTDFDYLIRLLHFCDADLIKLEMRWNFEKKLVKEIIQVLDKYRQASSNYQEVKFINCDIGTGEKASITFNIDNASQGSDKTGLNSTKSFMKLCSFVNLQEQRCRAPEYDFSVLPRRITNQFTAVYNLVAQRDAKATRELALGSTKIAEATLRDSSSMKTIAAMTLIFLPATFACVITGLAQLRFWRRDTALTVF
;
A
#
# COMPACT_ATOMS: atom_id res chain seq x y z
N MET A 1 -28.72 -14.12 -19.29
CA MET A 1 -29.72 -13.07 -19.00
C MET A 1 -29.19 -11.77 -19.58
N ASN A 2 -29.84 -11.30 -20.65
CA ASN A 2 -29.39 -10.23 -21.54
C ASN A 2 -29.82 -8.85 -21.01
N PHE A 3 -29.00 -8.21 -20.17
CA PHE A 3 -29.20 -6.80 -19.77
C PHE A 3 -28.34 -5.81 -20.57
N ALA A 4 -27.42 -6.30 -21.40
CA ALA A 4 -26.46 -5.45 -22.13
C ALA A 4 -27.02 -4.76 -23.41
N ALA A 5 -28.26 -5.06 -23.83
CA ALA A 5 -28.76 -4.66 -25.16
C ALA A 5 -29.63 -3.40 -25.19
N ASN A 6 -30.04 -2.84 -24.04
CA ASN A 6 -30.94 -1.67 -23.98
C ASN A 6 -30.37 -0.44 -23.26
N LEU A 7 -29.07 -0.45 -22.94
CA LEU A 7 -28.40 0.74 -22.41
C LEU A 7 -28.16 1.73 -23.56
N TYR A 8 -29.14 2.62 -23.76
CA TYR A 8 -28.97 3.84 -24.51
C TYR A 8 -27.70 4.58 -24.04
N LYS A 9 -26.98 5.17 -25.00
CA LYS A 9 -25.74 5.93 -24.88
C LYS A 9 -25.59 6.58 -23.48
N PRO A 10 -24.60 6.15 -22.66
CA PRO A 10 -24.45 6.71 -21.32
C PRO A 10 -24.17 8.21 -21.40
N GLY A 11 -24.94 9.01 -20.66
CA GLY A 11 -24.84 10.47 -20.67
C GLY A 11 -23.62 11.02 -19.93
N PHE A 12 -23.00 10.20 -19.06
CA PHE A 12 -21.80 10.58 -18.32
C PHE A 12 -21.13 9.35 -17.70
N PHE A 13 -19.80 9.30 -17.79
CA PHE A 13 -18.94 8.30 -17.16
C PHE A 13 -17.86 8.98 -16.33
N LEU A 14 -17.88 8.73 -15.01
CA LEU A 14 -16.81 9.11 -14.11
C LEU A 14 -16.12 7.82 -13.68
N ARG A 15 -14.81 7.70 -13.92
CA ARG A 15 -14.01 6.58 -13.46
C ARG A 15 -13.17 7.01 -12.27
N THR A 16 -13.37 6.35 -11.14
CA THR A 16 -12.51 6.56 -9.97
C THR A 16 -11.18 5.83 -10.13
N PRO A 17 -10.12 6.23 -9.41
CA PRO A 17 -8.85 5.50 -9.39
C PRO A 17 -9.04 4.02 -9.06
N ASP A 18 -8.25 3.17 -9.69
CA ASP A 18 -8.24 1.73 -9.44
C ASP A 18 -7.33 1.41 -8.26
N ASP A 19 -7.88 1.60 -7.06
CA ASP A 19 -7.21 1.41 -5.77
C ASP A 19 -7.56 0.05 -5.12
N GLY A 20 -8.26 -0.84 -5.84
CA GLY A 20 -8.82 -2.08 -5.28
C GLY A 20 -10.04 -1.87 -4.36
N GLY A 21 -10.47 -0.62 -4.17
CA GLY A 21 -11.67 -0.27 -3.43
C GLY A 21 -12.94 -0.36 -4.28
N LYS A 22 -14.05 0.21 -3.76
CA LYS A 22 -15.28 0.34 -4.53
C LYS A 22 -15.03 1.30 -5.69
N LEU A 23 -14.91 0.75 -6.89
CA LEU A 23 -14.91 1.55 -8.10
C LEU A 23 -16.29 2.22 -8.22
N VAL A 24 -16.29 3.50 -8.60
CA VAL A 24 -17.52 4.17 -8.99
C VAL A 24 -17.35 4.56 -10.43
N SER A 25 -17.96 3.75 -11.28
CA SER A 25 -18.14 4.03 -12.70
C SER A 25 -19.55 4.53 -12.88
N LEU A 26 -19.74 5.85 -12.97
CA LEU A 26 -21.09 6.38 -13.20
C LEU A 26 -21.54 5.94 -14.60
N LEU A 27 -22.72 5.33 -14.73
CA LEU A 27 -23.38 5.10 -16.01
C LEU A 27 -24.74 5.78 -15.94
N GLY A 28 -24.77 7.08 -16.23
CA GLY A 28 -26.02 7.83 -16.27
C GLY A 28 -26.82 7.48 -17.52
N ALA A 29 -27.72 6.49 -17.44
CA ALA A 29 -28.78 6.35 -18.43
C ALA A 29 -29.87 7.37 -18.07
N SER A 30 -29.99 8.43 -18.87
CA SER A 30 -31.22 9.22 -18.91
C SER A 30 -32.31 8.28 -19.41
N VAL A 31 -33.03 7.63 -18.51
CA VAL A 31 -34.24 6.91 -18.88
C VAL A 31 -35.28 8.01 -19.12
N MET A 32 -35.35 8.47 -20.37
CA MET A 32 -36.53 9.18 -20.90
C MET A 32 -37.71 8.20 -20.97
N THR A 33 -38.14 7.62 -19.85
CA THR A 33 -39.50 7.10 -19.77
C THR A 33 -40.39 8.31 -19.55
N ARG A 34 -40.99 8.77 -20.65
CA ARG A 34 -42.04 9.79 -20.68
C ARG A 34 -43.32 9.19 -20.09
N THR A 35 -43.26 8.71 -18.86
CA THR A 35 -44.43 8.39 -18.04
C THR A 35 -44.53 9.53 -17.02
N ASN A 36 -45.44 10.47 -17.26
CA ASN A 36 -45.75 11.64 -16.41
C ASN A 36 -44.73 12.80 -16.35
N GLY A 37 -43.77 12.90 -17.28
CA GLY A 37 -42.93 14.11 -17.43
C GLY A 37 -41.81 14.31 -16.40
N LYS A 38 -41.55 13.32 -15.54
CA LYS A 38 -40.44 13.33 -14.57
C LYS A 38 -39.17 12.75 -15.17
N ARG A 39 -38.03 13.40 -14.94
CA ARG A 39 -36.70 12.88 -15.33
C ARG A 39 -36.21 11.92 -14.24
N HIS A 40 -36.03 10.66 -14.59
CA HIS A 40 -35.43 9.65 -13.70
C HIS A 40 -33.95 9.48 -14.04
N PHE A 41 -33.11 9.54 -13.01
CA PHE A 41 -31.68 9.29 -13.10
C PHE A 41 -31.34 8.12 -12.20
N GLU A 42 -30.65 7.13 -12.76
CA GLU A 42 -30.11 6.00 -12.00
C GLU A 42 -28.58 6.09 -12.00
N ALA A 43 -27.97 5.90 -10.83
CA ALA A 43 -26.53 5.75 -10.71
C ALA A 43 -26.21 4.43 -10.04
N TYR A 44 -25.21 3.76 -10.59
CA TYR A 44 -24.76 2.45 -10.17
C TYR A 44 -23.34 2.53 -9.64
N LEU A 45 -23.08 1.81 -8.56
CA LEU A 45 -21.74 1.56 -8.04
C LEU A 45 -21.27 0.25 -8.67
N ILE A 46 -20.19 0.30 -9.45
CA ILE A 46 -19.60 -0.90 -10.07
C ILE A 46 -18.44 -1.31 -9.18
N ASN A 47 -18.63 -2.32 -8.35
CA ASN A 47 -17.55 -2.80 -7.50
C ASN A 47 -16.47 -3.51 -8.35
N SER A 48 -15.31 -3.80 -7.75
CA SER A 48 -14.23 -4.55 -8.41
C SER A 48 -14.66 -5.96 -8.87
N ASP A 49 -15.75 -6.50 -8.30
CA ASP A 49 -16.50 -7.60 -8.91
C ASP A 49 -17.59 -7.03 -9.84
N PRO A 50 -17.45 -7.20 -11.18
CA PRO A 50 -18.42 -6.68 -12.16
C PRO A 50 -19.81 -7.33 -12.05
N ARG A 51 -19.98 -8.34 -11.19
CA ARG A 51 -21.27 -9.01 -10.91
C ARG A 51 -22.06 -8.34 -9.79
N SER A 52 -21.43 -7.46 -9.00
CA SER A 52 -22.07 -6.73 -7.89
C SER A 52 -22.34 -5.30 -8.32
N ILE A 53 -23.53 -5.07 -8.85
CA ILE A 53 -24.04 -3.73 -9.14
C ILE A 53 -24.92 -3.31 -7.97
N ASP A 54 -24.40 -2.42 -7.13
CA ASP A 54 -25.17 -1.87 -6.01
C ASP A 54 -25.82 -0.55 -6.46
N PRO A 55 -27.15 -0.37 -6.28
CA PRO A 55 -27.77 0.93 -6.49
C PRO A 55 -27.16 1.93 -5.53
N MET A 56 -26.75 3.10 -6.05
CA MET A 56 -26.19 4.14 -5.19
C MET A 56 -27.28 4.64 -4.23
N PRO A 57 -27.07 4.61 -2.90
CA PRO A 57 -28.04 5.17 -1.97
C PRO A 57 -28.09 6.68 -2.19
N PHE A 58 -29.16 7.17 -2.84
CA PHE A 58 -29.40 8.58 -3.07
C PHE A 58 -29.90 9.25 -1.79
N PRO A 59 -29.10 10.08 -1.09
CA PRO A 59 -29.53 10.66 0.16
C PRO A 59 -30.21 12.03 -0.03
N LEU A 60 -30.10 12.67 -1.21
CA LEU A 60 -30.77 13.93 -1.50
C LEU A 60 -32.05 13.66 -2.29
N GLN A 61 -33.20 13.87 -1.65
CA GLN A 61 -34.45 14.10 -2.37
C GLN A 61 -34.23 15.31 -3.28
N ILE A 62 -34.29 15.09 -4.59
CA ILE A 62 -34.19 16.15 -5.58
C ILE A 62 -35.38 17.11 -5.36
N PRO A 63 -35.14 18.38 -5.04
CA PRO A 63 -36.21 19.38 -5.00
C PRO A 63 -36.85 19.48 -6.39
N HIS A 64 -38.19 19.54 -6.44
CA HIS A 64 -38.93 19.66 -7.71
C HIS A 64 -38.54 20.94 -8.50
N GLU A 65 -38.05 21.95 -7.80
CA GLU A 65 -37.50 23.19 -8.34
C GLU A 65 -36.27 22.96 -9.25
N TRP A 66 -35.60 21.82 -9.10
CA TRP A 66 -34.35 21.49 -9.78
C TRP A 66 -34.53 20.50 -10.94
N GLU A 67 -35.73 19.97 -11.16
CA GLU A 67 -35.99 19.03 -12.26
C GLU A 67 -35.74 19.65 -13.65
N SER A 68 -35.83 20.98 -13.73
CA SER A 68 -35.60 21.76 -14.95
C SER A 68 -34.23 22.44 -15.00
N THR A 69 -33.34 22.18 -14.05
CA THR A 69 -32.00 22.77 -14.01
C THR A 69 -30.91 21.72 -14.05
N ASP A 70 -29.78 22.11 -14.64
CA ASP A 70 -28.59 21.28 -14.77
C ASP A 70 -27.84 21.09 -13.42
N LEU A 71 -28.34 21.67 -12.33
CA LEU A 71 -27.82 21.47 -10.96
C LEU A 71 -27.87 20.00 -10.51
N LEU A 72 -28.75 19.19 -11.10
CA LEU A 72 -28.77 17.74 -10.91
C LEU A 72 -27.42 17.11 -11.22
N LEU A 73 -26.70 17.64 -12.20
CA LEU A 73 -25.40 17.14 -12.65
C LEU A 73 -24.29 17.40 -11.62
N VAL A 74 -24.52 18.26 -10.62
CA VAL A 74 -23.61 18.49 -9.49
C VAL A 74 -23.87 17.50 -8.34
N ILE A 75 -25.13 17.08 -8.14
CA ILE A 75 -25.53 16.20 -7.04
C ILE A 75 -24.89 14.82 -7.15
N PHE A 76 -24.76 14.29 -8.37
CA PHE A 76 -24.13 12.99 -8.62
C PHE A 76 -22.64 12.99 -8.21
N PRO A 77 -21.77 13.84 -8.79
CA PRO A 77 -20.39 13.99 -8.33
C PRO A 77 -20.25 14.23 -6.84
N LEU A 78 -21.15 15.01 -6.25
CA LEU A 78 -21.12 15.33 -4.82
C LEU A 78 -21.46 14.13 -3.92
N THR A 79 -22.37 13.27 -4.36
CA THR A 79 -22.70 12.02 -3.65
C THR A 79 -21.56 11.01 -3.75
N ILE A 80 -20.94 10.90 -4.93
CA ILE A 80 -19.74 10.08 -5.14
C ILE A 80 -18.62 10.58 -4.23
N LEU A 81 -18.36 11.88 -4.26
CA LEU A 81 -17.36 12.52 -3.43
C LEU A 81 -17.56 12.17 -1.95
N ARG A 82 -18.79 12.30 -1.42
CA ARG A 82 -19.10 11.95 -0.03
C ARG A 82 -18.70 10.51 0.29
N ILE A 83 -19.11 9.55 -0.54
CA ILE A 83 -18.80 8.12 -0.35
C ILE A 83 -17.29 7.90 -0.37
N HIS A 84 -16.59 8.58 -1.29
CA HIS A 84 -15.14 8.48 -1.42
C HIS A 84 -14.41 9.02 -0.21
N VAL A 85 -14.77 10.22 0.25
CA VAL A 85 -14.19 10.84 1.44
C VAL A 85 -14.42 9.98 2.68
N ASP A 86 -15.61 9.41 2.85
CA ASP A 86 -15.90 8.49 3.98
C ASP A 86 -15.00 7.25 3.93
N GLN A 87 -14.81 6.66 2.75
CA GLN A 87 -13.94 5.50 2.57
C GLN A 87 -12.45 5.84 2.78
N THR A 88 -12.00 6.98 2.25
CA THR A 88 -10.61 7.46 2.37
C THR A 88 -10.27 7.72 3.84
N LEU A 89 -11.15 8.40 4.58
CA LEU A 89 -10.93 8.66 6.01
C LEU A 89 -10.89 7.37 6.83
N ALA A 90 -11.79 6.42 6.55
CA ALA A 90 -11.80 5.13 7.26
C ALA A 90 -10.54 4.30 6.97
N ALA A 91 -10.12 4.22 5.70
CA ALA A 91 -8.93 3.50 5.30
C ALA A 91 -7.65 4.16 5.81
N LEU A 92 -7.57 5.49 5.80
CA LEU A 92 -6.46 6.25 6.38
C LEU A 92 -6.31 5.99 7.87
N SER A 93 -7.41 5.99 8.63
CA SER A 93 -7.39 5.64 10.05
C SER A 93 -6.87 4.22 10.28
N GLY A 94 -7.29 3.26 9.44
CA GLY A 94 -6.76 1.89 9.47
C GLY A 94 -5.26 1.83 9.19
N LEU A 95 -4.78 2.56 8.18
CA LEU A 95 -3.36 2.64 7.84
C LEU A 95 -2.53 3.26 8.98
N ILE A 96 -3.00 4.33 9.61
CA ILE A 96 -2.32 4.96 10.76
C ILE A 96 -2.14 3.93 11.89
N LEU A 97 -3.18 3.15 12.21
CA LEU A 97 -3.10 2.12 13.24
C LEU A 97 -2.11 1.00 12.88
N GLN A 98 -2.01 0.63 11.60
CA GLN A 98 -1.02 -0.35 11.14
C GLN A 98 0.41 0.18 11.28
N VAL A 99 0.65 1.43 10.89
CA VAL A 99 1.96 2.09 11.05
C VAL A 99 2.33 2.19 12.53
N GLU A 100 1.39 2.53 13.40
CA GLU A 100 1.60 2.55 14.86
C GLU A 100 1.88 1.15 15.44
N ALA A 101 1.29 0.09 14.88
CA ALA A 101 1.59 -1.28 15.27
C ALA A 101 3.02 -1.65 14.86
N VAL A 102 3.46 -1.28 13.66
CA VAL A 102 4.86 -1.47 13.22
C VAL A 102 5.80 -0.70 14.14
N GLU A 103 5.53 0.58 14.42
CA GLU A 103 6.34 1.42 15.30
C GLU A 103 6.54 0.79 16.68
N ARG A 104 5.48 0.21 17.26
CA ARG A 104 5.57 -0.51 18.54
C ARG A 104 6.42 -1.78 18.42
N ASN A 105 6.22 -2.59 17.38
CA ASN A 105 6.99 -3.82 17.17
C ASN A 105 8.49 -3.53 16.93
N VAL A 106 8.82 -2.44 16.24
CA VAL A 106 10.19 -1.99 16.01
C VAL A 106 10.81 -1.49 17.32
N ARG A 107 10.05 -0.75 18.14
CA ARG A 107 10.52 -0.27 19.44
C ARG A 107 10.78 -1.41 20.43
N ASP A 108 9.90 -2.39 20.48
CA ASP A 108 9.97 -3.53 21.41
C ASP A 108 10.78 -4.70 20.81
N SER A 109 11.58 -4.42 19.77
CA SER A 109 12.34 -5.43 19.05
C SER A 109 13.26 -6.21 20.00
N SER A 110 12.96 -7.50 20.14
CA SER A 110 13.75 -8.47 20.90
C SER A 110 14.55 -9.36 19.94
N ALA A 111 15.38 -10.26 20.49
CA ALA A 111 16.20 -11.17 19.70
C ALA A 111 15.40 -12.11 18.75
N ASP A 112 14.11 -12.30 19.01
CA ASP A 112 13.21 -13.17 18.22
C ASP A 112 12.32 -12.40 17.23
N THR A 113 12.58 -11.11 17.02
CA THR A 113 11.76 -10.30 16.11
C THR A 113 11.87 -10.84 14.67
N ASP A 114 10.72 -11.12 14.05
CA ASP A 114 10.62 -11.45 12.63
C ASP A 114 10.67 -10.17 11.78
N PHE A 115 11.88 -9.83 11.33
CA PHE A 115 12.10 -8.67 10.49
C PHE A 115 11.48 -8.83 9.09
N ASP A 116 11.33 -10.06 8.57
CA ASP A 116 10.71 -10.27 7.24
C ASP A 116 9.23 -9.89 7.29
N TYR A 117 8.53 -10.28 8.38
CA TYR A 117 7.17 -9.84 8.62
C TYR A 117 7.04 -8.31 8.68
N LEU A 118 7.92 -7.62 9.43
CA LEU A 118 7.88 -6.16 9.55
C LEU A 118 8.16 -5.45 8.22
N ILE A 119 9.10 -5.94 7.42
CA ILE A 119 9.43 -5.39 6.10
C ILE A 119 8.22 -5.54 5.16
N ARG A 120 7.60 -6.72 5.13
CA ARG A 120 6.38 -6.94 4.32
C ARG A 120 5.24 -6.02 4.76
N LEU A 121 5.01 -5.88 6.07
CA LEU A 121 3.97 -5.01 6.60
C LEU A 121 4.22 -3.54 6.25
N LEU A 122 5.47 -3.08 6.30
CA LEU A 122 5.85 -1.74 5.85
C LEU A 122 5.61 -1.53 4.35
N HIS A 123 5.93 -2.52 3.51
CA HIS A 123 5.63 -2.45 2.08
C HIS A 123 4.13 -2.42 1.79
N PHE A 124 3.32 -3.16 2.55
CA PHE A 124 1.87 -3.06 2.45
C PHE A 124 1.36 -1.67 2.85
N CYS A 125 1.88 -1.11 3.95
CA CYS A 125 1.53 0.24 4.38
C CYS A 125 1.89 1.30 3.33
N ASP A 126 3.06 1.19 2.71
CA ASP A 126 3.51 2.11 1.65
C ASP A 126 2.65 2.00 0.38
N ALA A 127 2.35 0.78 -0.06
CA ALA A 127 1.49 0.55 -1.21
C ALA A 127 0.06 1.08 -0.98
N ASP A 128 -0.50 0.88 0.22
CA ASP A 128 -1.82 1.37 0.56
C ASP A 128 -1.85 2.90 0.75
N LEU A 129 -0.77 3.50 1.24
CA LEU A 129 -0.62 4.96 1.27
C LEU A 129 -0.69 5.57 -0.13
N ILE A 130 0.06 5.02 -1.09
CA ILE A 130 0.08 5.50 -2.47
C ILE A 130 -1.33 5.42 -3.09
N LYS A 131 -2.04 4.32 -2.87
CA LYS A 131 -3.42 4.15 -3.34
C LYS A 131 -4.35 5.21 -2.75
N LEU A 132 -4.27 5.43 -1.43
CA LEU A 132 -5.07 6.44 -0.74
C LEU A 132 -4.73 7.86 -1.18
N GLU A 133 -3.46 8.14 -1.46
CA GLU A 133 -3.02 9.43 -1.97
C GLU A 133 -3.59 9.70 -3.38
N MET A 134 -3.56 8.71 -4.28
CA MET A 134 -4.18 8.82 -5.61
C MET A 134 -5.68 9.12 -5.50
N ARG A 135 -6.37 8.42 -4.60
CA ARG A 135 -7.80 8.63 -4.34
C ARG A 135 -8.09 10.02 -3.78
N TRP A 136 -7.33 10.46 -2.78
CA TRP A 136 -7.45 11.80 -2.20
C TRP A 136 -7.17 12.91 -3.22
N ASN A 137 -6.18 12.72 -4.11
CA ASN A 137 -5.91 13.66 -5.20
C ASN A 137 -7.09 13.78 -6.17
N PHE A 138 -7.75 12.66 -6.49
CA PHE A 138 -9.00 12.67 -7.23
C PHE A 138 -10.11 13.43 -6.50
N GLU A 139 -10.31 13.18 -5.20
CA GLU A 139 -11.33 13.86 -4.37
C GLU A 139 -11.12 15.39 -4.32
N LYS A 140 -9.89 15.84 -4.05
CA LYS A 140 -9.55 17.28 -4.06
C LYS A 140 -9.90 17.93 -5.38
N LYS A 141 -9.56 17.26 -6.48
CA LYS A 141 -9.84 17.76 -7.82
C LYS A 141 -11.34 17.80 -8.09
N LEU A 142 -12.07 16.75 -7.72
CA LEU A 142 -13.52 16.68 -7.89
C LEU A 142 -14.24 17.79 -7.12
N VAL A 143 -13.86 18.04 -5.85
CA VAL A 143 -14.38 19.17 -5.06
C VAL A 143 -14.14 20.49 -5.77
N LYS A 144 -12.90 20.74 -6.22
CA LYS A 144 -12.52 22.00 -6.86
C LYS A 144 -13.35 22.26 -8.12
N GLU A 145 -13.60 21.22 -8.91
CA GLU A 145 -14.41 21.33 -10.12
C GLU A 145 -15.90 21.53 -9.79
N ILE A 146 -16.43 20.86 -8.74
CA ILE A 146 -17.79 21.09 -8.25
C ILE A 146 -17.98 22.55 -7.79
N ILE A 147 -17.04 23.09 -7.02
CA ILE A 147 -17.07 24.49 -6.56
C ILE A 147 -17.06 25.45 -7.75
N GLN A 148 -16.17 25.24 -8.73
CA GLN A 148 -16.12 26.06 -9.93
C GLN A 148 -17.45 26.06 -10.71
N VAL A 149 -18.09 24.90 -10.85
CA VAL A 149 -19.41 24.80 -11.50
C VAL A 149 -20.46 25.58 -10.70
N LEU A 150 -20.49 25.43 -9.38
CA LEU A 150 -21.43 26.16 -8.51
C LEU A 150 -21.21 27.67 -8.55
N ASP A 151 -19.96 28.13 -8.58
CA ASP A 151 -19.63 29.55 -8.70
C ASP A 151 -20.09 30.12 -10.04
N LYS A 152 -19.96 29.36 -11.14
CA LYS A 152 -20.52 29.75 -12.44
C LYS A 152 -22.04 29.87 -12.39
N TYR A 153 -22.76 28.94 -11.76
CA TYR A 153 -24.21 29.08 -11.54
C TYR A 153 -24.58 30.29 -10.68
N ARG A 154 -23.78 30.56 -9.65
CA ARG A 154 -23.96 31.73 -8.79
C ARG A 154 -23.82 33.03 -9.57
N GLN A 155 -22.87 33.10 -10.50
CA GLN A 155 -22.59 34.27 -11.35
C GLN A 155 -23.57 34.40 -12.54
N ALA A 156 -24.01 33.28 -13.14
CA ALA A 156 -24.89 33.24 -14.31
C ALA A 156 -26.36 33.66 -14.03
N SER A 157 -26.69 34.01 -12.78
CA SER A 157 -28.01 34.58 -12.42
C SER A 157 -28.30 35.96 -13.04
N SER A 158 -27.46 36.48 -13.94
CA SER A 158 -27.77 37.63 -14.81
C SER A 158 -27.99 37.29 -16.28
N ASN A 159 -27.64 36.09 -16.77
CA ASN A 159 -27.92 35.60 -18.14
C ASN A 159 -27.67 34.08 -18.18
N TYR A 160 -28.74 33.27 -18.30
CA TYR A 160 -28.65 31.80 -18.21
C TYR A 160 -28.16 31.13 -19.51
N GLN A 161 -27.40 30.05 -19.37
CA GLN A 161 -26.82 29.19 -20.43
C GLN A 161 -27.09 27.70 -20.11
N GLU A 162 -27.17 26.85 -21.13
CA GLU A 162 -27.38 25.39 -21.05
C GLU A 162 -26.03 24.65 -20.85
N VAL A 163 -25.92 23.73 -19.88
CA VAL A 163 -24.66 23.03 -19.60
C VAL A 163 -24.63 21.66 -20.30
N LYS A 164 -23.75 21.51 -21.29
CA LYS A 164 -23.48 20.22 -21.98
C LYS A 164 -22.13 19.64 -21.56
N PHE A 165 -22.17 18.49 -20.88
CA PHE A 165 -20.96 17.71 -20.61
C PHE A 165 -20.56 16.89 -21.83
N ILE A 166 -19.38 17.15 -22.39
CA ILE A 166 -18.76 16.33 -23.45
C ILE A 166 -17.63 15.54 -22.79
N ASN A 167 -17.69 14.21 -22.93
CA ASN A 167 -16.70 13.18 -22.56
C ASN A 167 -15.57 13.57 -21.57
N CYS A 168 -15.58 12.95 -20.39
CA CYS A 168 -14.47 13.00 -19.45
C CYS A 168 -13.50 11.83 -19.72
N ASP A 169 -12.49 12.05 -20.56
CA ASP A 169 -11.39 11.09 -20.72
C ASP A 169 -10.39 11.26 -19.56
N ILE A 170 -10.42 10.31 -18.63
CA ILE A 170 -9.42 10.18 -17.58
C ILE A 170 -8.29 9.32 -18.16
N GLY A 171 -7.37 9.96 -18.87
CA GLY A 171 -6.12 9.33 -19.30
C GLY A 171 -5.32 8.88 -18.08
N THR A 172 -4.80 7.66 -18.13
CA THR A 172 -3.99 6.98 -17.09
C THR A 172 -2.57 7.57 -16.94
N GLY A 173 -2.40 8.89 -17.06
CA GLY A 173 -1.13 9.58 -16.94
C GLY A 173 -1.22 10.88 -16.14
N GLU A 174 -0.07 11.44 -15.75
CA GLU A 174 0.19 12.61 -14.88
C GLU A 174 -0.63 13.89 -15.15
N LYS A 175 -1.48 13.93 -16.17
CA LYS A 175 -2.39 15.04 -16.49
C LYS A 175 -3.79 14.54 -16.84
N ALA A 176 -4.40 13.73 -15.98
CA ALA A 176 -5.86 13.63 -16.02
C ALA A 176 -6.42 15.06 -15.86
N SER A 177 -7.34 15.51 -16.71
CA SER A 177 -8.07 16.79 -16.58
C SER A 177 -9.55 16.44 -16.45
N ILE A 178 -10.20 16.91 -15.38
CA ILE A 178 -11.66 16.84 -15.28
C ILE A 178 -12.09 18.23 -15.71
N THR A 179 -12.51 18.38 -16.96
CA THR A 179 -12.92 19.68 -17.50
C THR A 179 -14.40 19.62 -17.78
N PHE A 180 -15.15 20.49 -17.13
CA PHE A 180 -16.58 20.67 -17.35
C PHE A 180 -16.79 21.81 -18.36
N ASN A 181 -17.09 21.46 -19.62
CA ASN A 181 -17.35 22.44 -20.66
C ASN A 181 -18.81 22.91 -20.63
N ILE A 182 -19.05 24.20 -20.87
CA ILE A 182 -20.39 24.81 -20.88
C ILE A 182 -20.56 25.48 -22.25
N ASP A 183 -21.54 25.05 -23.04
CA ASP A 183 -21.81 25.58 -24.38
C ASP A 183 -22.79 26.76 -24.32
N ASN A 184 -22.58 27.75 -25.19
CA ASN A 184 -23.45 28.92 -25.31
C ASN A 184 -24.69 28.58 -26.17
N ALA A 185 -25.85 28.31 -25.57
CA ALA A 185 -27.14 28.25 -26.29
C ALA A 185 -28.28 28.96 -25.54
N SER A 186 -29.29 29.35 -26.30
CA SER A 186 -30.14 30.56 -26.22
C SER A 186 -31.16 30.71 -25.07
N GLN A 187 -31.49 31.99 -24.84
CA GLN A 187 -32.47 32.58 -23.91
C GLN A 187 -33.86 31.92 -23.86
N GLY A 188 -34.38 31.75 -22.64
CA GLY A 188 -35.80 31.50 -22.39
C GLY A 188 -36.12 31.18 -20.93
N SER A 189 -36.78 32.13 -20.25
CA SER A 189 -37.48 32.05 -18.95
C SER A 189 -36.74 32.53 -17.68
N ASP A 190 -37.51 33.32 -16.95
CA ASP A 190 -37.25 34.11 -15.75
C ASP A 190 -36.93 33.22 -14.53
N LYS A 191 -35.64 33.07 -14.17
CA LYS A 191 -35.17 32.24 -13.04
C LYS A 191 -34.24 32.98 -12.08
N THR A 192 -34.53 34.26 -11.82
CA THR A 192 -33.74 35.18 -10.97
C THR A 192 -33.75 34.86 -9.46
N GLY A 193 -34.41 33.77 -9.00
CA GLY A 193 -34.56 33.44 -7.57
C GLY A 193 -33.88 32.15 -7.07
N LEU A 194 -33.24 31.36 -7.94
CA LEU A 194 -32.74 30.03 -7.55
C LEU A 194 -31.62 30.10 -6.50
N ASN A 195 -30.80 31.17 -6.56
CA ASN A 195 -29.63 31.34 -5.70
C ASN A 195 -29.98 31.71 -4.24
N SER A 196 -31.18 32.24 -3.98
CA SER A 196 -31.67 32.55 -2.62
C SER A 196 -32.50 31.41 -2.01
N THR A 197 -32.74 30.36 -2.78
CA THR A 197 -33.57 29.23 -2.36
C THR A 197 -32.88 28.46 -1.24
N LYS A 198 -33.62 28.10 -0.18
CA LYS A 198 -33.09 27.33 0.97
C LYS A 198 -32.38 26.04 0.54
N SER A 199 -32.87 25.38 -0.51
CA SER A 199 -32.27 24.19 -1.11
C SER A 199 -30.89 24.45 -1.68
N PHE A 200 -30.68 25.59 -2.36
CA PHE A 200 -29.38 25.96 -2.93
C PHE A 200 -28.37 26.31 -1.85
N MET A 201 -28.80 27.05 -0.81
CA MET A 201 -27.94 27.32 0.34
C MET A 201 -27.52 26.04 1.08
N LYS A 202 -28.42 25.05 1.21
CA LYS A 202 -28.08 23.72 1.75
C LYS A 202 -27.07 22.97 0.89
N LEU A 203 -27.15 23.09 -0.45
CA LEU A 203 -26.18 22.49 -1.35
C LEU A 203 -24.80 23.12 -1.19
N CYS A 204 -24.72 24.45 -1.17
CA CYS A 204 -23.47 25.17 -0.95
C CYS A 204 -22.86 24.83 0.42
N SER A 205 -23.67 24.77 1.49
CA SER A 205 -23.15 24.38 2.81
C SER A 205 -22.67 22.93 2.83
N PHE A 206 -23.35 22.02 2.13
CA PHE A 206 -22.93 20.63 2.00
C PHE A 206 -21.61 20.50 1.23
N VAL A 207 -21.44 21.26 0.14
CA VAL A 207 -20.20 21.26 -0.66
C VAL A 207 -19.03 21.81 0.15
N ASN A 208 -19.24 22.91 0.89
CA ASN A 208 -18.23 23.46 1.80
C ASN A 208 -17.85 22.46 2.90
N LEU A 209 -18.84 21.73 3.43
CA LEU A 209 -18.56 20.66 4.40
C LEU A 209 -17.72 19.54 3.78
N GLN A 210 -18.04 19.09 2.55
CA GLN A 210 -17.23 18.07 1.88
C GLN A 210 -15.82 18.59 1.58
N GLU A 211 -15.67 19.85 1.17
CA GLU A 211 -14.35 20.47 0.99
C GLU A 211 -13.52 20.43 2.28
N GLN A 212 -14.11 20.82 3.41
CA GLN A 212 -13.42 20.75 4.70
C GLN A 212 -13.00 19.31 5.05
N ARG A 213 -13.87 18.33 4.78
CA ARG A 213 -13.55 16.92 5.01
C ARG A 213 -12.46 16.38 4.08
N CYS A 214 -12.39 16.85 2.82
CA CYS A 214 -11.29 16.52 1.91
C CYS A 214 -9.96 17.14 2.33
N ARG A 215 -9.97 18.27 3.05
CA ARG A 215 -8.76 18.91 3.58
C ARG A 215 -8.27 18.25 4.88
N ALA A 216 -9.16 17.67 5.68
CA ALA A 216 -8.80 17.02 6.95
C ALA A 216 -7.62 16.03 6.86
N PRO A 217 -7.55 15.11 5.86
CA PRO A 217 -6.45 14.14 5.77
C PRO A 217 -5.13 14.71 5.21
N GLU A 218 -5.08 15.98 4.80
CA GLU A 218 -3.91 16.59 4.17
C GLU A 218 -2.66 16.53 5.06
N TYR A 219 -2.84 16.78 6.36
CA TYR A 219 -1.74 16.67 7.33
C TYR A 219 -1.21 15.24 7.41
N ASP A 220 -2.09 14.25 7.54
CA ASP A 220 -1.71 12.85 7.68
C ASP A 220 -0.98 12.33 6.44
N PHE A 221 -1.44 12.68 5.24
CA PHE A 221 -0.74 12.36 3.99
C PHE A 221 0.64 13.02 3.89
N SER A 222 0.86 14.17 4.52
CA SER A 222 2.18 14.82 4.53
C SER A 222 3.16 14.18 5.53
N VAL A 223 2.64 13.53 6.58
CA VAL A 223 3.45 12.99 7.69
C VAL A 223 3.69 11.48 7.57
N LEU A 224 2.69 10.71 7.13
CA LEU A 224 2.76 9.24 7.01
C LEU A 224 3.92 8.72 6.17
N PRO A 225 4.24 9.29 4.98
CA PRO A 225 5.37 8.81 4.17
C PRO A 225 6.70 8.88 4.93
N ARG A 226 6.90 9.97 5.70
CA ARG A 226 8.08 10.13 6.55
C ARG A 226 8.10 9.11 7.68
N ARG A 227 6.97 8.85 8.33
CA ARG A 227 6.89 7.83 9.39
C ARG A 227 7.26 6.45 8.87
N ILE A 228 6.68 6.03 7.74
CA ILE A 228 6.98 4.74 7.10
C ILE A 228 8.45 4.65 6.70
N THR A 229 9.02 5.69 6.09
CA THR A 229 10.44 5.73 5.69
C THR A 229 11.38 5.63 6.91
N ASN A 230 11.04 6.31 8.00
CA ASN A 230 11.78 6.23 9.24
C ASN A 230 11.73 4.81 9.84
N GLN A 231 10.58 4.13 9.73
CA GLN A 231 10.46 2.73 10.18
C GLN A 231 11.29 1.77 9.32
N PHE A 232 11.29 1.93 7.99
CA PHE A 232 12.21 1.17 7.13
C PHE A 232 13.66 1.34 7.58
N THR A 233 14.08 2.59 7.79
CA THR A 233 15.45 2.89 8.23
C THR A 233 15.77 2.27 9.59
N ALA A 234 14.84 2.34 10.54
CA ALA A 234 14.99 1.74 11.85
C ALA A 234 15.13 0.20 11.77
N VAL A 235 14.27 -0.46 10.98
CA VAL A 235 14.34 -1.92 10.77
C VAL A 235 15.68 -2.32 10.14
N TYR A 236 16.12 -1.62 9.09
CA TYR A 236 17.42 -1.91 8.46
C TYR A 236 18.59 -1.75 9.43
N ASN A 237 18.57 -0.72 10.27
CA ASN A 237 19.60 -0.51 11.29
C ASN A 237 19.62 -1.64 12.33
N LEU A 238 18.45 -2.12 12.77
CA LEU A 238 18.35 -3.24 13.70
C LEU A 238 18.85 -4.55 13.09
N VAL A 239 18.53 -4.82 11.82
CA VAL A 239 19.06 -5.99 11.08
C VAL A 239 20.57 -5.92 10.98
N ALA A 240 21.12 -4.76 10.55
CA ALA A 240 22.57 -4.57 10.46
C ALA A 240 23.27 -4.72 11.82
N GLN A 241 22.65 -4.24 12.91
CA GLN A 241 23.17 -4.41 14.26
C GLN A 241 23.19 -5.89 14.69
N ARG A 242 22.16 -6.67 14.32
CA ARG A 242 22.08 -8.11 14.60
C ARG A 242 23.15 -8.88 13.84
N ASP A 243 23.36 -8.57 12.57
CA ASP A 243 24.39 -9.20 11.74
C ASP A 243 25.80 -8.87 12.21
N ALA A 244 26.04 -7.62 12.63
CA ALA A 244 27.29 -7.21 13.25
C ALA A 244 27.56 -7.96 14.57
N LYS A 245 26.53 -8.18 15.39
CA LYS A 245 26.65 -8.96 16.62
C LYS A 245 26.97 -10.43 16.34
N ALA A 246 26.25 -11.06 15.40
CA ALA A 246 26.50 -12.45 15.00
C ALA A 246 27.92 -12.62 14.42
N THR A 247 28.36 -11.69 13.57
CA THR A 247 29.73 -11.68 13.01
C THR A 247 30.79 -11.57 14.11
N ARG A 248 30.56 -10.73 15.12
CA ARG A 248 31.46 -10.61 16.27
C ARG A 248 31.53 -11.90 17.09
N GLU A 249 30.40 -12.54 17.34
CA GLU A 249 30.34 -13.82 18.07
C GLU A 249 31.06 -14.94 17.29
N LEU A 250 30.89 -14.99 15.97
CA LEU A 250 31.62 -15.90 15.09
C LEU A 250 33.12 -15.65 15.11
N ALA A 251 33.54 -14.38 15.10
CA ALA A 251 34.96 -14.02 15.19
C ALA A 251 35.56 -14.49 16.54
N LEU A 252 34.87 -14.25 17.65
CA LEU A 252 35.29 -14.73 18.98
C LEU A 252 35.35 -16.26 19.08
N GLY A 253 34.38 -16.96 18.48
CA GLY A 253 34.40 -18.41 18.38
C GLY A 253 35.60 -18.90 17.57
N SER A 254 35.87 -18.26 16.43
CA SER A 254 37.01 -18.58 15.56
C SER A 254 38.34 -18.34 16.27
N THR A 255 38.48 -17.26 17.04
CA THR A 255 39.71 -17.02 17.82
C THR A 255 39.94 -18.10 18.87
N LYS A 256 38.88 -18.55 19.55
CA LYS A 256 38.98 -19.63 20.55
C LYS A 256 39.35 -20.96 19.89
N ILE A 257 38.76 -21.26 18.74
CA ILE A 257 39.09 -22.47 17.97
C ILE A 257 40.55 -22.42 17.51
N ALA A 258 41.01 -21.27 17.00
CA ALA A 258 42.40 -21.08 16.57
C ALA A 258 43.39 -21.27 17.73
N GLU A 259 43.09 -20.72 18.91
CA GLU A 259 43.92 -20.90 20.12
C GLU A 259 43.98 -22.37 20.56
N ALA A 260 42.82 -23.05 20.61
CA ALA A 260 42.76 -24.47 20.93
C ALA A 260 43.54 -25.32 19.91
N THR A 261 43.43 -24.98 18.62
CA THR A 261 44.13 -25.65 17.52
C THR A 261 45.64 -25.44 17.60
N LEU A 262 46.08 -24.24 17.99
CA LEU A 262 47.49 -23.93 18.20
C LEU A 262 48.07 -24.76 19.34
N ARG A 263 47.33 -24.90 20.45
CA ARG A 263 47.72 -25.74 21.59
C ARG A 263 47.71 -27.24 21.25
N ASP A 264 46.73 -27.69 20.47
CA ASP A 264 46.69 -29.08 20.00
C ASP A 264 47.87 -29.36 19.05
N SER A 265 48.14 -28.44 18.12
CA SER A 265 49.29 -28.52 17.21
C SER A 265 50.63 -28.55 17.96
N SER A 266 50.78 -27.79 19.04
CA SER A 266 52.00 -27.83 19.85
C SER A 266 52.16 -29.18 20.58
N SER A 267 51.06 -29.73 21.09
CA SER A 267 51.04 -31.06 21.73
C SER A 267 51.29 -32.19 20.73
N MET A 268 50.74 -32.09 19.52
CA MET A 268 50.99 -33.06 18.45
C MET A 268 52.47 -33.06 18.04
N LYS A 269 53.09 -31.88 17.95
CA LYS A 269 54.51 -31.75 17.65
C LYS A 269 55.39 -32.41 18.71
N THR A 270 55.06 -32.29 20.00
CA THR A 270 55.84 -32.95 21.06
C THR A 270 55.69 -34.47 21.00
N ILE A 271 54.48 -35.00 20.79
CA ILE A 271 54.25 -36.45 20.62
C ILE A 271 55.04 -36.97 19.41
N ALA A 272 54.94 -36.30 18.25
CA ALA A 272 55.66 -36.69 17.05
C ALA A 272 57.19 -36.70 17.28
N ALA A 273 57.73 -35.67 17.94
CA ALA A 273 59.14 -35.61 18.29
C ALA A 273 59.56 -36.77 19.21
N MET A 274 58.78 -37.08 20.25
CA MET A 274 59.04 -38.23 21.13
C MET A 274 59.03 -39.54 20.33
N THR A 275 58.03 -39.77 19.46
CA THR A 275 57.98 -40.98 18.64
C THR A 275 59.17 -41.10 17.69
N LEU A 276 59.62 -40.00 17.07
CA LEU A 276 60.78 -40.00 16.17
C LEU A 276 62.08 -40.39 16.89
N ILE A 277 62.23 -40.03 18.16
CA ILE A 277 63.42 -40.36 18.97
C ILE A 277 63.36 -41.80 19.48
N PHE A 278 62.21 -42.22 20.02
CA PHE A 278 62.09 -43.52 20.70
C PHE A 278 61.88 -44.70 19.75
N LEU A 279 61.27 -44.50 18.59
CA LEU A 279 60.96 -45.59 17.65
C LEU A 279 62.24 -46.27 17.08
N PRO A 280 63.29 -45.53 16.65
CA PRO A 280 64.55 -46.15 16.22
C PRO A 280 65.29 -46.87 17.35
N ALA A 281 65.29 -46.28 18.56
CA ALA A 281 65.97 -46.85 19.72
C ALA A 281 65.32 -48.16 20.20
N THR A 282 63.97 -48.19 20.24
CA THR A 282 63.23 -49.42 20.57
C THR A 282 63.40 -50.49 19.50
N PHE A 283 63.42 -50.10 18.21
CA PHE A 283 63.71 -51.02 17.11
C PHE A 283 65.10 -51.67 17.24
N ALA A 284 66.14 -50.88 17.53
CA ALA A 284 67.48 -51.40 17.75
C ALA A 284 67.54 -52.37 18.95
N CYS A 285 66.89 -52.05 20.07
CA CYS A 285 66.83 -52.91 21.25
C CYS A 285 66.17 -54.27 20.94
N VAL A 286 65.07 -54.27 20.17
CA VAL A 286 64.39 -55.50 19.73
C VAL A 286 65.31 -56.34 18.84
N ILE A 287 66.02 -55.73 17.89
CA ILE A 287 66.97 -56.45 17.02
C ILE A 287 68.07 -57.11 17.87
N THR A 288 68.71 -56.36 18.77
CA THR A 288 69.79 -56.88 19.61
C THR A 288 69.30 -57.96 20.57
N GLY A 289 68.12 -57.80 21.17
CA GLY A 289 67.51 -58.82 22.02
C GLY A 289 67.21 -60.12 21.27
N LEU A 290 66.67 -60.03 20.05
CA LEU A 290 66.44 -61.19 19.18
C LEU A 290 67.75 -61.85 18.73
N ALA A 291 68.80 -61.07 18.49
CA ALA A 291 70.13 -61.58 18.15
C ALA A 291 70.75 -62.36 19.33
N GLN A 292 70.67 -61.83 20.55
CA GLN A 292 71.12 -62.50 21.77
C GLN A 292 70.39 -63.83 21.99
N LEU A 293 69.06 -63.85 21.81
CA LEU A 293 68.25 -65.07 21.92
C LEU A 293 68.59 -66.10 20.83
N ARG A 294 68.85 -65.66 19.59
CA ARG A 294 69.30 -66.57 18.52
C ARG A 294 70.67 -67.17 18.78
N PHE A 295 71.59 -66.38 19.34
CA PHE A 295 72.91 -66.85 19.74
C PHE A 295 72.81 -67.89 20.86
N TRP A 296 72.07 -67.60 21.92
CA TRP A 296 71.86 -68.53 23.03
C TRP A 296 71.20 -69.85 22.59
N ARG A 297 70.23 -69.80 21.66
CA ARG A 297 69.60 -70.99 21.06
C ARG A 297 70.58 -71.86 20.27
N ARG A 298 71.60 -71.25 19.66
CA ARG A 298 72.63 -71.95 18.87
C ARG A 298 73.62 -72.71 19.76
N ASP A 299 73.92 -72.18 20.94
CA ASP A 299 74.85 -72.82 21.89
C ASP A 299 74.19 -73.99 22.66
N THR A 300 72.89 -73.90 22.94
CA THR A 300 72.13 -75.04 23.51
C THR A 300 71.97 -76.21 22.53
N ALA A 301 72.18 -75.99 21.23
CA ALA A 301 72.15 -77.06 20.22
C ALA A 301 73.51 -77.76 20.04
N LEU A 302 74.60 -77.20 20.59
CA LEU A 302 75.96 -77.76 20.50
C LEU A 302 76.44 -78.42 21.81
N THR A 303 75.60 -78.45 22.85
CA THR A 303 75.88 -79.10 24.15
C THR A 303 75.07 -80.39 24.39
N VAL A 304 74.32 -80.85 23.38
CA VAL A 304 73.67 -82.16 23.37
C VAL A 304 74.29 -83.01 22.26
N PHE A 305 75.56 -83.36 22.44
CA PHE A 305 76.24 -84.50 21.81
C PHE A 305 77.38 -84.95 22.71
#